data_AF-A0A2T5F0Z6-F1
#
_entry.id   AF-A0A2T5F0Z6-F1
#
_cell.length_a   1.000
_cell.length_b   1.000
_cell.length_c   1.000
_cell.angle_alpha   90.00
_cell.angle_beta   90.00
_cell.angle_gamma   90.00
#
_symmetry.space_group_name_H-M   'P 1'
#
loop_
_entity.id
_entity.type
_entity.pdbx_description
1 polymer ?
#
loop_
_entity_poly.entity_id
_entity_poly.type
_entity_poly.pdbx_seq_one_letter_code
_entity_poly.pdbx_strand_id
1 'polypeptide(L)'
;MSFFNEDWVTLSALVALTVSILPLIKFLHELVSSNKHFKVKRLELLYQSFGEPNNPAMKLMVEQQFCAVFKCSASFEDICVLLSASKTTKAVELYKDSHTYLNCDGEKFTFVEKYREPKNRMKEYVVRPFRNFALYMIAALPAVTLGMVSLYVVLDGTPFKTTFGVVNVIVCFVSAAFCGMLVRVAYYRVTDTHSIKYAEELLTIYDNEYVKSVELKLWDNANKLLKINS
;
A
#
# COMPACT_ATOMS: atom_id res chain seq x y z
N MET A 1 -30.50 -22.72 32.61
CA MET A 1 -30.44 -22.02 31.30
C MET A 1 -29.59 -20.75 31.42
N SER A 2 -28.37 -20.85 31.98
CA SER A 2 -27.45 -19.72 32.19
C SER A 2 -26.01 -20.01 31.74
N PHE A 3 -25.61 -21.28 31.56
CA PHE A 3 -24.27 -21.66 31.14
C PHE A 3 -23.94 -21.32 29.67
N PHE A 4 -24.95 -21.17 28.80
CA PHE A 4 -24.74 -20.87 27.38
C PHE A 4 -24.53 -19.38 27.08
N ASN A 5 -24.65 -18.46 28.04
CA ASN A 5 -24.55 -17.03 27.72
C ASN A 5 -23.15 -16.45 28.02
N GLU A 6 -22.44 -16.97 29.03
CA GLU A 6 -21.11 -16.47 29.41
C GLU A 6 -20.01 -16.88 28.42
N ASP A 7 -20.08 -18.10 27.89
CA ASP A 7 -19.09 -18.61 26.92
C ASP A 7 -19.17 -17.90 25.56
N TRP A 8 -20.37 -17.55 25.10
CA TRP A 8 -20.54 -16.84 23.83
C TRP A 8 -20.12 -15.37 23.92
N VAL A 9 -20.38 -14.72 25.07
CA VAL A 9 -19.94 -13.33 25.29
C VAL A 9 -18.42 -13.26 25.38
N THR A 10 -17.78 -14.17 26.13
CA THR A 10 -16.31 -14.22 26.23
C THR A 10 -15.65 -14.58 24.90
N LEU A 11 -16.20 -15.52 24.14
CA LEU A 11 -15.71 -15.88 22.80
C LEU A 11 -15.89 -14.74 21.81
N SER A 12 -17.04 -14.04 21.83
CA SER A 12 -17.27 -12.86 20.99
C SER A 12 -16.32 -11.70 21.34
N ALA A 13 -16.02 -11.49 22.62
CA ALA A 13 -15.06 -10.48 23.07
C ALA A 13 -13.63 -10.82 22.61
N LEU A 14 -13.24 -12.09 22.68
CA LEU A 14 -11.92 -12.56 22.23
C LEU A 14 -11.76 -12.47 20.70
N VAL A 15 -12.84 -12.74 19.94
CA VAL A 15 -12.91 -12.53 18.49
C VAL A 15 -12.75 -11.04 18.16
N ALA A 16 -13.47 -10.16 18.86
CA ALA A 16 -13.36 -8.71 18.65
C ALA A 16 -11.95 -8.19 18.97
N LEU A 17 -11.32 -8.71 20.02
CA LEU A 17 -9.96 -8.35 20.43
C LEU A 17 -8.93 -8.80 19.38
N THR A 18 -9.03 -10.04 18.89
CA THR A 18 -8.11 -10.55 17.85
C THR A 18 -8.26 -9.84 16.51
N VAL A 19 -9.48 -9.51 16.09
CA VAL A 19 -9.72 -8.68 14.90
C VAL A 19 -9.10 -7.28 15.10
N SER A 20 -9.28 -6.65 16.26
CA SER A 20 -8.73 -5.31 16.51
C SER A 20 -7.20 -5.23 16.65
N ILE A 21 -6.50 -6.34 16.90
CA ILE A 21 -5.03 -6.38 16.97
C ILE A 21 -4.35 -6.20 15.60
N LEU A 22 -4.93 -6.70 14.51
CA LEU A 22 -4.30 -6.63 13.18
C LEU A 22 -4.00 -5.18 12.71
N PRO A 23 -4.95 -4.23 12.82
CA PRO A 23 -4.70 -2.82 12.52
C PRO A 23 -3.57 -2.20 13.37
N LEU A 24 -3.41 -2.61 14.63
CA LEU A 24 -2.35 -2.13 15.52
C LEU A 24 -0.96 -2.62 15.07
N ILE A 25 -0.87 -3.86 14.60
CA ILE A 25 0.39 -4.41 14.05
C ILE A 25 0.79 -3.63 12.79
N LYS A 26 -0.16 -3.27 11.92
CA LYS A 26 0.11 -2.40 10.75
C LYS A 26 0.66 -1.05 11.19
N PHE A 27 0.01 -0.41 12.16
CA PHE A 27 0.43 0.89 12.68
C PHE A 27 1.87 0.86 13.23
N LEU A 28 2.22 -0.18 13.99
CA LEU A 28 3.58 -0.38 14.49
C LEU A 28 4.60 -0.61 13.37
N HIS A 29 4.23 -1.38 12.34
CA HIS A 29 5.09 -1.60 11.17
C HIS A 29 5.34 -0.30 10.39
N GLU A 30 4.33 0.54 10.20
CA GLU A 30 4.46 1.85 9.56
C GLU A 30 5.36 2.81 10.36
N LEU A 31 5.25 2.82 11.69
CA LEU A 31 6.11 3.61 12.57
C LEU A 31 7.59 3.22 12.42
N VAL A 32 7.91 1.93 12.41
CA VAL A 32 9.29 1.43 12.26
C VAL A 32 9.83 1.71 10.85
N SER A 33 8.97 1.68 9.83
CA SER A 33 9.32 1.98 8.43
C SER A 33 9.65 3.46 8.15
N SER A 34 9.37 4.37 9.08
CA SER A 34 9.48 5.83 8.88
C SER A 34 10.93 6.38 8.85
N ASN A 35 11.94 5.59 9.21
CA ASN A 35 13.31 6.08 9.43
C ASN A 35 13.93 6.81 8.22
N LYS A 36 14.01 8.14 8.32
CA LYS A 36 14.40 9.08 7.24
C LYS A 36 15.89 9.06 6.90
N HIS A 37 16.77 8.83 7.87
CA HIS A 37 18.23 8.85 7.67
C HIS A 37 18.75 7.70 6.80
N PHE A 38 18.05 6.55 6.77
CA PHE A 38 18.40 5.43 5.91
C PHE A 38 18.03 5.64 4.43
N LYS A 39 17.17 6.62 4.12
CA LYS A 39 16.61 6.85 2.78
C LYS A 39 17.50 7.73 1.89
N VAL A 40 18.26 8.66 2.47
CA VAL A 40 19.16 9.56 1.71
C VAL A 40 20.37 8.80 1.14
N LYS A 41 21.04 7.98 1.95
CA LYS A 41 22.20 7.16 1.54
C LYS A 41 21.86 6.15 0.44
N ARG A 42 20.59 5.74 0.39
CA ARG A 42 20.00 4.83 -0.58
C ARG A 42 19.75 5.49 -1.94
N LEU A 43 19.41 6.77 -1.95
CA LEU A 43 19.22 7.56 -3.17
C LEU A 43 20.54 7.83 -3.89
N GLU A 44 21.60 8.12 -3.13
CA GLU A 44 22.94 8.35 -3.65
C GLU A 44 23.50 7.13 -4.40
N LEU A 45 23.30 5.93 -3.84
CA LEU A 45 23.63 4.66 -4.50
C LEU A 45 22.82 4.41 -5.78
N LEU A 46 21.59 4.94 -5.86
CA LEU A 46 20.76 4.83 -7.06
C LEU A 46 21.26 5.77 -8.16
N TYR A 47 21.63 7.01 -7.83
CA TYR A 47 22.22 7.96 -8.78
C TYR A 47 23.56 7.45 -9.34
N GLN A 48 24.38 6.76 -8.54
CA GLN A 48 25.63 6.16 -9.00
C GLN A 48 25.43 5.03 -10.03
N SER A 49 24.26 4.39 -10.05
CA SER A 49 23.91 3.36 -11.04
C SER A 49 23.40 3.93 -12.37
N PHE A 50 23.21 5.25 -12.52
CA PHE A 50 22.89 5.86 -13.81
C PHE A 50 24.16 6.04 -14.65
N GLY A 51 24.43 5.07 -15.53
CA GLY A 51 25.41 5.19 -16.63
C GLY A 51 24.75 5.59 -17.96
N GLU A 52 25.39 5.28 -19.10
CA GLU A 52 24.89 5.64 -20.44
C GLU A 52 23.46 5.11 -20.72
N PRO A 53 22.53 5.96 -21.18
CA PRO A 53 21.09 5.71 -21.17
C PRO A 53 20.56 4.67 -22.19
N ASN A 54 21.43 4.08 -23.02
CA ASN A 54 21.03 3.22 -24.14
C ASN A 54 21.23 1.70 -23.92
N ASN A 55 21.69 1.27 -22.75
CA ASN A 55 21.90 -0.16 -22.48
C ASN A 55 20.67 -0.78 -21.78
N PRO A 56 19.98 -1.79 -22.37
CA PRO A 56 18.84 -2.46 -21.74
C PRO A 56 19.21 -3.18 -20.43
N ALA A 57 20.46 -3.65 -20.30
CA ALA A 57 20.93 -4.24 -19.04
C ALA A 57 21.00 -3.21 -17.91
N MET A 58 21.32 -1.96 -18.23
CA MET A 58 21.35 -0.86 -17.27
C MET A 58 19.94 -0.52 -16.77
N LYS A 59 18.95 -0.50 -17.66
CA LYS A 59 17.53 -0.27 -17.29
C LYS A 59 17.08 -1.28 -16.22
N LEU A 60 17.35 -2.56 -16.46
CA LEU A 60 17.02 -3.63 -15.49
C LEU A 60 17.81 -3.51 -14.18
N MET A 61 19.10 -3.16 -14.23
CA MET A 61 19.89 -2.95 -13.02
C MET A 61 19.34 -1.80 -12.17
N VAL A 62 18.95 -0.69 -12.80
CA VAL A 62 18.33 0.45 -12.11
C VAL A 62 16.98 0.06 -11.51
N GLU A 63 16.13 -0.67 -12.23
CA GLU A 63 14.84 -1.16 -11.70
C GLU A 63 15.03 -2.10 -10.51
N GLN A 64 15.98 -3.05 -10.58
CA GLN A 64 16.28 -3.97 -9.50
C GLN A 64 16.87 -3.26 -8.29
N GLN A 65 17.80 -2.32 -8.50
CA GLN A 65 18.38 -1.49 -7.44
C GLN A 65 17.29 -0.65 -6.78
N PHE A 66 16.41 -0.03 -7.57
CA PHE A 66 15.27 0.74 -7.07
C PHE A 66 14.33 -0.14 -6.24
N CYS A 67 13.99 -1.33 -6.73
CA CYS A 67 13.16 -2.29 -6.01
C CYS A 67 13.82 -2.76 -4.70
N ALA A 68 15.12 -3.05 -4.70
CA ALA A 68 15.86 -3.45 -3.50
C ALA A 68 15.91 -2.31 -2.46
N VAL A 69 16.06 -1.08 -2.93
CA VAL A 69 16.23 0.11 -2.10
C VAL A 69 14.91 0.61 -1.52
N PHE A 70 13.87 0.72 -2.36
CA PHE A 70 12.59 1.33 -2.00
C PHE A 70 11.47 0.32 -1.77
N LYS A 71 11.71 -0.98 -2.00
CA LYS A 71 10.71 -2.05 -1.91
C LYS A 71 9.47 -1.77 -2.79
N CYS A 72 9.69 -1.12 -3.93
CA CYS A 72 8.65 -0.73 -4.89
C CYS A 72 9.13 -1.09 -6.30
N SER A 73 8.31 -1.80 -7.06
CA SER A 73 8.56 -2.06 -8.48
C SER A 73 8.09 -0.84 -9.28
N ALA A 74 9.02 -0.21 -10.00
CA ALA A 74 8.76 0.91 -10.89
C ALA A 74 9.49 0.64 -12.21
N SER A 75 8.92 1.08 -13.34
CA SER A 75 9.63 0.99 -14.62
C SER A 75 10.77 2.00 -14.65
N PHE A 76 11.77 1.77 -15.52
CA PHE A 76 12.85 2.73 -15.72
C PHE A 76 12.34 4.16 -16.03
N GLU A 77 11.28 4.27 -16.82
CA GLU A 77 10.64 5.56 -17.16
C GLU A 77 10.03 6.23 -15.92
N ASP A 78 9.30 5.48 -15.08
CA ASP A 78 8.77 5.98 -13.81
C ASP A 78 9.90 6.46 -12.89
N ILE A 79 11.00 5.69 -12.81
CA ILE A 79 12.15 6.02 -11.98
C ILE A 79 12.79 7.33 -12.47
N CYS A 80 12.98 7.51 -13.77
CA CYS A 80 13.50 8.74 -14.34
C CYS A 80 12.62 9.95 -13.98
N VAL A 81 11.31 9.84 -14.10
CA VAL A 81 10.39 10.93 -13.71
C VAL A 81 10.44 11.17 -12.20
N LEU A 82 10.47 10.13 -11.36
CA LEU A 82 10.59 10.26 -9.90
C LEU A 82 11.87 10.97 -9.46
N LEU A 83 12.98 10.68 -10.12
CA LEU A 83 14.28 11.29 -9.86
C LEU A 83 14.40 12.72 -10.37
N SER A 84 13.51 13.15 -11.28
CA SER A 84 13.44 14.53 -11.77
C SER A 84 12.79 15.50 -10.78
N ALA A 85 12.07 15.01 -9.77
CA ALA A 85 11.45 15.85 -8.75
C ALA A 85 12.47 16.50 -7.82
N SER A 86 12.26 17.79 -7.50
CA SER A 86 13.01 18.52 -6.46
C SER A 86 13.06 17.82 -5.09
N LYS A 87 12.03 17.05 -4.74
CA LYS A 87 11.93 16.28 -3.48
C LYS A 87 11.82 14.79 -3.76
N THR A 88 12.87 14.21 -4.33
CA THR A 88 12.96 12.83 -4.79
C THR A 88 12.50 11.80 -3.75
N THR A 89 13.00 11.89 -2.50
CA THR A 89 12.62 10.95 -1.44
C THR A 89 11.12 10.98 -1.13
N LYS A 90 10.51 12.18 -1.14
CA LYS A 90 9.07 12.33 -0.90
C LYS A 90 8.28 11.83 -2.11
N ALA A 91 8.73 12.11 -3.32
CA ALA A 91 8.09 11.62 -4.54
C ALA A 91 8.09 10.08 -4.60
N VAL A 92 9.20 9.44 -4.27
CA VAL A 92 9.30 7.96 -4.24
C VAL A 92 8.44 7.34 -3.15
N GLU A 93 8.36 7.95 -1.96
CA GLU A 93 7.44 7.50 -0.91
C GLU A 93 5.98 7.59 -1.34
N LEU A 94 5.57 8.73 -1.92
CA LEU A 94 4.23 8.91 -2.43
C LEU A 94 3.92 7.95 -3.58
N TYR A 95 4.91 7.68 -4.45
CA TYR A 95 4.76 6.75 -5.57
C TYR A 95 4.47 5.33 -5.11
N LYS A 96 5.15 4.86 -4.06
CA LYS A 96 4.92 3.52 -3.49
C LYS A 96 3.43 3.29 -3.19
N ASP A 97 2.78 4.27 -2.59
CA ASP A 97 1.37 4.20 -2.18
C ASP A 97 0.40 4.71 -3.26
N SER A 98 0.88 5.16 -4.43
CA SER A 98 0.01 5.79 -5.44
C SER A 98 0.17 5.28 -6.88
N HIS A 99 1.18 4.46 -7.16
CA HIS A 99 1.49 3.98 -8.51
C HIS A 99 0.28 3.35 -9.23
N THR A 100 -0.63 2.68 -8.51
CA THR A 100 -1.85 2.08 -9.08
C THR A 100 -2.84 3.10 -9.69
N TYR A 101 -2.70 4.38 -9.34
CA TYR A 101 -3.54 5.48 -9.80
C TYR A 101 -2.87 6.35 -10.86
N LEU A 102 -1.57 6.13 -11.08
CA LEU A 102 -0.74 6.96 -11.94
C LEU A 102 -0.39 6.19 -13.21
N ASN A 103 -0.31 6.90 -14.32
CA ASN A 103 0.27 6.45 -15.56
C ASN A 103 1.41 7.41 -15.92
N CYS A 104 2.49 6.89 -16.49
CA CYS A 104 3.62 7.69 -16.91
C CYS A 104 3.50 7.96 -18.41
N ASP A 105 3.41 9.24 -18.77
CA ASP A 105 3.33 9.69 -20.16
C ASP A 105 4.72 10.18 -20.63
N GLY A 106 5.75 9.39 -20.33
CA GLY A 106 7.17 9.66 -20.62
C GLY A 106 7.82 10.77 -19.78
N GLU A 107 7.24 11.96 -19.77
CA GLU A 107 7.81 13.14 -19.09
C GLU A 107 7.12 13.50 -17.77
N LYS A 108 5.87 13.05 -17.58
CA LYS A 108 5.06 13.42 -16.41
C LYS A 108 4.18 12.27 -15.96
N PHE A 109 3.91 12.25 -14.66
CA PHE A 109 2.84 11.44 -14.11
C PHE A 109 1.48 12.07 -14.44
N THR A 110 0.55 11.24 -14.86
CA THR A 110 -0.86 11.61 -15.06
C THR A 110 -1.76 10.59 -14.36
N PHE A 111 -3.00 10.94 -14.08
CA PHE A 111 -3.96 9.95 -13.58
C PHE A 111 -4.34 8.96 -14.67
N VAL A 112 -4.48 7.69 -14.29
CA VAL A 112 -5.14 6.67 -15.14
C VAL A 112 -6.50 7.21 -15.59
N GLU A 113 -6.90 6.95 -16.84
CA GLU A 113 -8.10 7.54 -17.47
C GLU A 113 -9.36 7.46 -16.61
N LYS A 114 -9.56 6.32 -15.92
CA LYS A 114 -10.65 6.07 -14.97
C LYS A 114 -10.76 7.14 -13.86
N TYR A 115 -9.65 7.72 -13.45
CA TYR A 115 -9.52 8.68 -12.35
C TYR A 115 -9.21 10.11 -12.83
N ARG A 116 -9.25 10.38 -14.14
CA ARG A 116 -9.04 11.72 -14.70
C ARG A 116 -10.08 12.72 -14.20
N GLU A 117 -11.32 12.26 -14.05
CA GLU A 117 -12.43 13.09 -13.56
C GLU A 117 -12.43 13.25 -12.03
N PRO A 118 -12.62 14.48 -11.51
CA PRO A 118 -12.62 14.75 -10.07
C PRO A 118 -13.75 14.03 -9.31
N LYS A 119 -14.90 13.81 -9.96
CA LYS A 119 -16.03 13.07 -9.35
C LYS A 119 -15.66 11.62 -9.05
N ASN A 120 -14.94 10.96 -9.97
CA ASN A 120 -14.49 9.58 -9.80
C ASN A 120 -13.38 9.49 -8.75
N ARG A 121 -12.54 10.52 -8.63
CA ARG A 121 -11.53 10.62 -7.56
C ARG A 121 -12.15 10.73 -6.17
N MET A 122 -13.12 11.64 -6.01
CA MET A 122 -13.84 11.83 -4.74
C MET A 122 -14.60 10.56 -4.33
N LYS A 123 -15.20 9.86 -5.30
CA LYS A 123 -15.86 8.57 -5.05
C LYS A 123 -14.88 7.52 -4.56
N GLU A 124 -13.72 7.34 -5.21
CA GLU A 124 -12.72 6.37 -4.76
C GLU A 124 -12.17 6.75 -3.37
N TYR A 125 -11.95 8.04 -3.11
CA TYR A 125 -11.50 8.55 -1.82
C TYR A 125 -12.43 8.14 -0.67
N VAL A 126 -13.75 8.29 -0.87
CA VAL A 126 -14.74 7.95 0.16
C VAL A 126 -15.02 6.44 0.18
N VAL A 127 -15.23 5.81 -0.97
CA VAL A 127 -15.71 4.42 -1.04
C VAL A 127 -14.62 3.42 -0.69
N ARG A 128 -13.34 3.70 -1.00
CA ARG A 128 -12.26 2.73 -0.82
C ARG A 128 -11.99 2.37 0.64
N PRO A 129 -11.91 3.30 1.60
CA PRO A 129 -11.80 2.97 3.02
C PRO A 129 -12.94 2.06 3.50
N PHE A 130 -14.20 2.39 3.15
CA PHE A 130 -15.35 1.57 3.52
C PHE A 130 -15.32 0.20 2.85
N ARG A 131 -14.94 0.12 1.57
CA ARG A 131 -14.82 -1.15 0.84
C ARG A 131 -13.73 -2.03 1.44
N ASN A 132 -12.55 -1.47 1.73
CA ASN A 132 -11.45 -2.23 2.33
C ASN A 132 -11.79 -2.66 3.75
N PHE A 133 -12.46 -1.82 4.54
CA PHE A 133 -12.96 -2.19 5.87
C PHE A 133 -14.04 -3.28 5.81
N ALA A 134 -15.03 -3.16 4.92
CA ALA A 134 -16.07 -4.17 4.76
C ALA A 134 -15.47 -5.52 4.32
N LEU A 135 -14.57 -5.51 3.33
CA LEU A 135 -13.88 -6.73 2.87
C LEU A 135 -12.98 -7.32 3.96
N TYR A 136 -12.35 -6.47 4.77
CA TYR A 136 -11.62 -6.91 5.95
C TYR A 136 -12.54 -7.62 6.95
N MET A 137 -13.69 -7.02 7.31
CA MET A 137 -14.64 -7.62 8.25
C MET A 137 -15.21 -8.94 7.72
N ILE A 138 -15.54 -9.00 6.42
CA ILE A 138 -16.03 -10.22 5.74
C ILE A 138 -14.97 -11.33 5.73
N ALA A 139 -13.67 -11.00 5.68
CA ALA A 139 -12.60 -12.00 5.70
C ALA A 139 -12.17 -12.37 7.14
N ALA A 140 -12.07 -11.38 8.03
CA ALA A 140 -11.54 -11.55 9.39
C ALA A 140 -12.53 -12.27 10.31
N LEU A 141 -13.83 -11.94 10.27
CA LEU A 141 -14.82 -12.56 11.14
C LEU A 141 -14.95 -14.09 10.90
N PRO A 142 -15.09 -14.57 9.64
CA PRO A 142 -15.12 -16.01 9.39
C PRO A 142 -13.79 -16.70 9.70
N ALA A 143 -12.65 -16.03 9.47
CA ALA A 143 -11.34 -16.58 9.78
C ALA A 143 -11.18 -16.85 11.29
N VAL A 144 -11.50 -15.85 12.12
CA VAL A 144 -11.34 -15.98 13.57
C VAL A 144 -12.35 -16.98 14.14
N THR A 145 -13.60 -16.96 13.68
CA THR A 145 -14.60 -17.96 14.10
C THR A 145 -14.21 -19.38 13.72
N LEU A 146 -13.75 -19.62 12.49
CA LEU A 146 -13.23 -20.93 12.06
C LEU A 146 -11.99 -21.35 12.85
N GLY A 147 -11.08 -20.43 13.14
CA GLY A 147 -9.91 -20.68 13.98
C GLY A 147 -10.29 -21.11 15.39
N MET A 148 -11.24 -20.40 16.01
CA MET A 148 -11.74 -20.72 17.35
C MET A 148 -12.49 -22.06 17.38
N VAL A 149 -13.35 -22.33 16.40
CA VAL A 149 -14.05 -23.62 16.28
C VAL A 149 -13.05 -24.76 16.09
N SER A 150 -12.01 -24.57 15.27
CA SER A 150 -10.98 -25.59 15.06
C SER A 150 -10.16 -25.84 16.33
N LEU A 151 -9.81 -24.79 17.08
CA LEU A 151 -9.15 -24.91 18.38
C LEU A 151 -10.03 -25.63 19.41
N TYR A 152 -11.31 -25.29 19.47
CA TYR A 152 -12.28 -25.95 20.33
C TYR A 152 -12.40 -27.45 20.00
N VAL A 153 -12.49 -27.80 18.71
CA VAL A 153 -12.52 -29.21 18.25
C VAL A 153 -11.27 -29.98 18.68
N VAL A 154 -10.09 -29.35 18.61
CA VAL A 154 -8.81 -29.96 19.00
C VAL A 154 -8.66 -30.10 20.51
N LEU A 155 -9.09 -29.10 21.29
CA LEU A 155 -8.91 -29.05 22.74
C LEU A 155 -9.96 -29.87 23.50
N ASP A 156 -11.23 -29.77 23.09
CA ASP A 156 -12.35 -30.38 23.81
C ASP A 156 -12.70 -31.80 23.29
N GLY A 157 -12.15 -32.19 22.12
CA GLY A 157 -12.19 -33.57 21.60
C GLY A 157 -13.59 -34.16 21.32
N THR A 158 -14.66 -33.38 21.46
CA THR A 158 -16.05 -33.87 21.53
C THR A 158 -16.93 -33.74 20.28
N PRO A 159 -16.64 -32.99 19.20
CA PRO A 159 -17.67 -32.77 18.18
C PRO A 159 -17.87 -33.94 17.20
N PHE A 160 -17.09 -35.02 17.30
CA PHE A 160 -17.20 -36.18 16.40
C PHE A 160 -16.92 -37.50 17.12
N LYS A 161 -17.78 -37.84 18.08
CA LYS A 161 -17.79 -39.15 18.76
C LYS A 161 -18.14 -40.35 17.84
N THR A 162 -18.13 -40.19 16.52
CA THR A 162 -18.48 -41.24 15.55
C THR A 162 -17.28 -41.62 14.65
N THR A 163 -16.60 -42.68 15.08
CA THR A 163 -16.05 -43.78 14.23
C THR A 163 -14.91 -43.54 13.24
N PHE A 164 -14.49 -42.31 12.88
CA PHE A 164 -13.32 -42.13 12.00
C PHE A 164 -12.47 -40.89 12.35
N GLY A 165 -11.43 -41.08 13.18
CA GLY A 165 -10.49 -40.03 13.55
C GLY A 165 -9.81 -39.34 12.34
N VAL A 166 -9.68 -40.05 11.21
CA VAL A 166 -9.14 -39.52 9.95
C VAL A 166 -10.02 -38.40 9.36
N VAL A 167 -11.36 -38.50 9.48
CA VAL A 167 -12.28 -37.49 8.95
C VAL A 167 -12.15 -36.18 9.72
N ASN A 168 -11.99 -36.23 11.04
CA ASN A 168 -11.78 -35.04 11.88
C ASN A 168 -10.46 -34.35 11.53
N VAL A 169 -9.40 -35.13 11.32
CA VAL A 169 -8.09 -34.60 10.91
C VAL A 169 -8.20 -33.90 9.56
N ILE A 170 -8.88 -34.50 8.58
CA ILE A 170 -9.10 -33.89 7.27
C ILE A 170 -9.91 -32.59 7.39
N VAL A 171 -11.01 -32.59 8.16
CA VAL A 171 -11.85 -31.41 8.38
C VAL A 171 -11.07 -30.28 9.05
N CYS A 172 -10.27 -30.59 10.08
CA CYS A 172 -9.41 -29.60 10.73
C CYS A 172 -8.36 -29.03 9.76
N PHE A 173 -7.75 -29.87 8.92
CA PHE A 173 -6.75 -29.41 7.94
C PHE A 173 -7.35 -28.49 6.87
N VAL A 174 -8.53 -28.85 6.34
CA VAL A 174 -9.24 -28.03 5.34
C VAL A 174 -9.71 -26.72 5.97
N SER A 175 -10.24 -26.76 7.20
CA SER A 175 -10.63 -25.58 7.96
C SER A 175 -9.45 -24.64 8.22
N ALA A 176 -8.30 -25.19 8.64
CA ALA A 176 -7.08 -24.40 8.87
C ALA A 176 -6.54 -23.77 7.59
N ALA A 177 -6.54 -24.50 6.47
CA ALA A 177 -6.14 -23.97 5.17
C ALA A 177 -7.05 -22.83 4.71
N PHE A 178 -8.37 -23.00 4.83
CA PHE A 178 -9.34 -21.97 4.47
C PHE A 178 -9.23 -20.73 5.38
N CYS A 179 -9.05 -20.94 6.69
CA CYS A 179 -8.76 -19.88 7.65
C CYS A 179 -7.49 -19.10 7.26
N GLY A 180 -6.40 -19.80 6.92
CA GLY A 180 -5.17 -19.17 6.46
C GLY A 180 -5.35 -18.30 5.21
N MET A 181 -6.16 -18.75 4.24
CA MET A 181 -6.51 -17.95 3.05
C MET A 181 -7.27 -16.67 3.44
N LEU A 182 -8.25 -16.77 4.33
CA LEU A 182 -9.04 -15.63 4.78
C LEU A 182 -8.21 -14.63 5.59
N VAL A 183 -7.33 -15.11 6.48
CA VAL A 183 -6.36 -14.26 7.21
C VAL A 183 -5.45 -13.53 6.22
N ARG A 184 -4.96 -14.21 5.18
CA ARG A 184 -4.14 -13.59 4.15
C ARG A 184 -4.91 -12.49 3.41
N VAL A 185 -6.16 -12.72 3.04
CA VAL A 185 -7.02 -11.70 2.42
C VAL A 185 -7.24 -10.51 3.36
N ALA A 186 -7.58 -10.77 4.62
CA ALA A 186 -7.77 -9.73 5.65
C ALA A 186 -6.49 -8.90 5.84
N TYR A 187 -5.33 -9.55 5.89
CA TYR A 187 -4.03 -8.90 6.00
C TYR A 187 -3.75 -7.99 4.81
N TYR A 188 -3.95 -8.45 3.57
CA TYR A 188 -3.76 -7.60 2.39
C TYR A 188 -4.71 -6.39 2.40
N ARG A 189 -5.96 -6.55 2.85
CA ARG A 189 -6.93 -5.45 2.90
C ARG A 189 -6.61 -4.41 3.96
N VAL A 190 -6.07 -4.85 5.10
CA VAL A 190 -5.60 -3.93 6.15
C VAL A 190 -4.33 -3.24 5.70
N THR A 191 -3.39 -3.96 5.08
CA THR A 191 -2.07 -3.43 4.68
C THR A 191 -2.06 -2.66 3.37
N ASP A 192 -3.14 -2.67 2.58
CA ASP A 192 -3.33 -1.81 1.41
C ASP A 192 -3.29 -0.34 1.85
N THR A 193 -2.12 0.28 1.72
CA THR A 193 -1.85 1.70 1.96
C THR A 193 -2.15 2.57 0.75
N HIS A 194 -2.58 1.97 -0.37
CA HIS A 194 -2.72 2.74 -1.58
C HIS A 194 -3.77 3.85 -1.39
N SER A 195 -3.50 5.03 -1.92
CA SER A 195 -4.46 6.12 -1.82
C SER A 195 -4.30 7.09 -2.96
N ILE A 196 -5.44 7.49 -3.52
CA ILE A 196 -5.51 8.51 -4.55
C ILE A 196 -5.05 9.88 -4.02
N LYS A 197 -5.13 10.10 -2.69
CA LYS A 197 -4.60 11.31 -2.05
C LYS A 197 -3.09 11.45 -2.22
N TYR A 198 -2.35 10.34 -2.15
CA TYR A 198 -0.90 10.36 -2.35
C TYR A 198 -0.54 10.61 -3.82
N ALA A 199 -1.37 10.13 -4.76
CA ALA A 199 -1.23 10.47 -6.18
C ALA A 199 -1.44 11.97 -6.42
N GLU A 200 -2.49 12.57 -5.82
CA GLU A 200 -2.72 14.01 -5.90
C GLU A 200 -1.56 14.81 -5.30
N GLU A 201 -1.08 14.41 -4.13
CA GLU A 201 0.06 15.07 -3.48
C GLU A 201 1.34 14.95 -4.32
N LEU A 202 1.56 13.80 -4.97
CA LEU A 202 2.69 13.60 -5.88
C LEU A 202 2.61 14.54 -7.07
N LEU A 203 1.44 14.65 -7.72
CA LEU A 203 1.24 15.55 -8.85
C LEU A 203 1.43 17.03 -8.47
N THR A 204 1.01 17.43 -7.26
CA THR A 204 1.27 18.81 -6.80
C THR A 204 2.76 19.14 -6.66
N ILE A 205 3.63 18.14 -6.38
CA ILE A 205 5.08 18.38 -6.34
C ILE A 205 5.58 18.78 -7.73
N TYR A 206 5.10 18.13 -8.79
CA TYR A 206 5.49 18.43 -10.16
C TYR A 206 4.81 19.68 -10.74
N ASP A 207 3.54 19.94 -10.40
CA ASP A 207 2.83 21.15 -10.84
C ASP A 207 3.38 22.42 -10.20
N ASN A 208 3.76 22.37 -8.92
CA ASN A 208 4.33 23.53 -8.22
C ASN A 208 5.74 23.87 -8.74
N GLU A 209 6.47 22.87 -9.25
CA GLU A 209 7.76 23.06 -9.93
C GLU A 209 7.57 23.69 -11.33
N TYR A 210 6.48 23.34 -12.04
CA TYR A 210 6.08 24.03 -13.27
C TYR A 210 5.73 25.49 -13.00
N VAL A 211 4.91 25.79 -11.98
CA VAL A 211 4.55 27.17 -11.58
C VAL A 211 5.81 27.98 -11.23
N LYS A 212 6.73 27.41 -10.45
CA LYS A 212 7.99 28.09 -10.08
C LYS A 212 8.91 28.33 -11.28
N SER A 213 8.96 27.41 -12.24
CA SER A 213 9.73 27.56 -13.48
C SER A 213 9.13 28.60 -14.44
N VAL A 214 7.79 28.74 -14.44
CA VAL A 214 7.05 29.72 -15.24
C VAL A 214 7.17 31.11 -14.62
N GLU A 215 7.07 31.23 -13.29
CA GLU A 215 7.29 32.50 -12.58
C GLU A 215 8.72 33.01 -12.77
N LEU A 216 9.73 32.15 -12.66
CA LEU A 216 11.13 32.52 -12.92
C LEU A 216 11.35 32.97 -14.37
N LYS A 217 10.76 32.29 -15.35
CA LYS A 217 10.83 32.69 -16.77
C LYS A 217 10.08 33.99 -17.06
N LEU A 218 8.95 34.23 -16.40
CA LEU A 218 8.19 35.48 -16.51
C LEU A 218 8.96 36.67 -15.90
N TRP A 219 9.61 36.46 -14.75
CA TRP A 219 10.44 37.48 -14.10
C TRP A 219 11.69 37.81 -14.92
N ASP A 220 12.35 36.80 -15.49
CA ASP A 220 13.49 37.00 -16.39
C ASP A 220 13.10 37.72 -17.68
N ASN A 221 11.93 37.41 -18.25
CA ASN A 221 11.43 38.11 -19.43
C ASN A 221 11.00 39.55 -19.11
N ALA A 222 10.38 39.80 -17.95
CA ALA A 222 10.03 41.15 -17.49
C ALA A 222 11.29 42.01 -17.28
N ASN A 223 12.34 41.46 -16.66
CA ASN A 223 13.61 42.16 -16.48
C ASN A 223 14.36 42.43 -17.79
N LYS A 224 14.27 41.51 -18.77
CA LYS A 224 14.82 41.76 -20.11
C LYS A 224 14.08 42.91 -20.81
N LEU A 225 12.76 42.96 -20.71
CA LEU A 225 11.96 44.03 -21.30
C LEU A 225 12.22 45.39 -20.62
N LEU A 226 12.44 45.40 -19.31
CA LEU A 226 12.81 46.63 -18.58
C LEU A 226 14.23 47.12 -18.90
N LYS A 227 15.17 46.22 -19.22
CA LYS A 227 16.54 46.59 -19.65
C LYS A 227 16.65 47.02 -21.12
N ILE A 228 15.68 46.66 -21.96
CA ILE A 228 15.66 47.07 -23.38
C ILE A 228 15.09 48.50 -23.53
N ASN A 229 14.37 48.99 -22.51
CA ASN A 229 13.76 50.33 -22.50
C ASN A 229 14.50 51.36 -21.63
N SER A 230 15.75 51.08 -21.23
CA SER A 230 16.68 52.01 -20.55
C SER A 230 17.90 52.26 -21.42
#